data_AF-A0A1G6GGE5-F1
#
_entry.id   AF-A0A1G6GGE5-F1
#
_cell.length_a   1.000
_cell.length_b   1.000
_cell.length_c   1.000
_cell.angle_alpha   90.00
_cell.angle_beta   90.00
_cell.angle_gamma   90.00
#
_symmetry.space_group_name_H-M   'P 1'
#
loop_
_entity.id
_entity.type
_entity.pdbx_description
1 polymer ?
#
loop_
_entity_poly.entity_id
_entity_poly.type
_entity_poly.pdbx_seq_one_letter_code
_entity_poly.pdbx_strand_id
1 'polypeptide(L)'
;MKRQTIFASIAGVVLLVVLALITVPMMDDDATSPAEDHPDDQTTEQEQVEDGPDLARELDEETADQLLSDYEQVFLDVVDNVDDEQYAVDFDTQQEVHDHFKQVMTPSQSQTIFLNYFEADDQGVYVIPMDGKTFINPDEDYELTERGDERYTIEQTQSNPQMGTVTFRYDIRYSNDQEAWLIRETESEQIEDTDAEEVAENVIHAIDDQDMSALADWTHTSHGILFSPYVNVSDEDLIFSEAEIANFDEDDEIYTWGVYDGRGDDIDLTPEDYFDEFLPTNLLIEPDDIYVNEFSQHGNVLNNIDDYFPDATVVEYHHEGTDEYDGMDWFSIHVVLEENEHGQYRVVALVSDQWTI
;
A
#
# COMPACT_ATOMS: atom_id res chain seq x y z
N MET A 1 7.18 34.04 -32.16
CA MET A 1 6.41 34.39 -30.95
C MET A 1 6.50 33.20 -30.00
N LYS A 2 7.37 33.30 -28.99
CA LYS A 2 7.52 32.30 -27.92
C LYS A 2 6.66 32.77 -26.75
N ARG A 3 5.83 31.90 -26.17
CA ARG A 3 5.20 32.12 -24.87
C ARG A 3 5.89 31.20 -23.87
N GLN A 4 6.53 31.83 -22.88
CA GLN A 4 7.05 31.19 -21.68
C GLN A 4 5.92 31.12 -20.67
N THR A 5 5.76 29.97 -20.01
CA THR A 5 4.91 29.79 -18.84
C THR A 5 5.83 29.58 -17.64
N ILE A 6 5.63 30.40 -16.61
CA ILE A 6 6.39 30.42 -15.36
C ILE A 6 5.66 29.51 -14.38
N PHE A 7 6.31 28.47 -13.88
CA PHE A 7 5.86 27.73 -12.70
C PHE A 7 6.37 28.45 -11.44
N ALA A 8 5.45 28.79 -10.54
CA ALA A 8 5.75 29.35 -9.24
C ALA A 8 5.67 28.24 -8.20
N SER A 9 6.83 27.85 -7.66
CA SER A 9 6.97 26.94 -6.53
C SER A 9 6.65 27.68 -5.22
N ILE A 10 5.73 27.14 -4.40
CA ILE A 10 5.50 27.61 -3.03
C ILE A 10 6.20 26.63 -2.10
N ALA A 11 7.26 27.11 -1.45
CA ALA A 11 8.00 26.39 -0.42
C ALA A 11 7.24 26.43 0.91
N GLY A 12 6.99 25.26 1.50
CA GLY A 12 6.47 25.11 2.86
C GLY A 12 7.53 25.46 3.91
N VAL A 13 7.17 26.31 4.86
CA VAL A 13 8.00 26.70 6.00
C VAL A 13 7.61 25.83 7.20
N VAL A 14 8.52 24.98 7.65
CA VAL A 14 8.39 24.22 8.90
C VAL A 14 8.86 25.10 10.08
N LEU A 15 7.95 25.37 11.02
CA LEU A 15 8.24 26.12 12.24
C LEU A 15 8.42 25.16 13.42
N LEU A 16 9.67 24.93 13.83
CA LEU A 16 10.03 24.19 15.05
C LEU A 16 9.93 25.11 16.28
N VAL A 17 9.07 24.77 17.23
CA VAL A 17 9.04 25.39 18.57
C VAL A 17 9.61 24.40 19.58
N VAL A 18 10.79 24.72 20.10
CA VAL A 18 11.44 24.00 21.22
C VAL A 18 11.04 24.68 22.53
N LEU A 19 10.40 23.95 23.44
CA LEU A 19 10.02 24.42 24.76
C LEU A 19 10.99 23.84 25.81
N ALA A 20 11.81 24.72 26.39
CA ALA A 20 12.77 24.38 27.43
C ALA A 20 12.12 24.33 28.82
N LEU A 21 12.23 23.19 29.50
CA LEU A 21 11.86 23.01 30.91
C LEU A 21 12.90 23.66 31.83
N ILE A 22 12.49 24.66 32.61
CA ILE A 22 13.26 25.20 33.72
C ILE A 22 12.75 24.56 35.01
N THR A 23 13.53 23.65 35.58
CA THR A 23 13.31 23.11 36.94
C THR A 23 13.96 24.03 37.97
N VAL A 24 13.19 24.55 38.93
CA VAL A 24 13.71 25.22 40.14
C VAL A 24 13.63 24.23 41.30
N PRO A 25 14.72 23.94 42.03
CA PRO A 25 14.67 23.15 43.25
C PRO A 25 14.37 24.07 44.44
N MET A 26 13.50 23.64 45.35
CA MET A 26 13.44 24.23 46.69
C MET A 26 14.11 23.31 47.72
N MET A 27 14.99 23.94 48.49
CA MET A 27 15.88 23.41 49.52
C MET A 27 15.16 23.07 50.83
N ASP A 28 15.70 22.04 51.48
CA ASP A 28 15.55 21.62 52.87
C ASP A 28 16.07 22.64 53.91
N ASP A 29 15.47 22.64 55.10
CA ASP A 29 16.05 22.93 56.43
C ASP A 29 14.94 22.74 57.50
N ASP A 30 15.09 22.18 58.70
CA ASP A 30 16.24 21.62 59.41
C ASP A 30 15.73 20.82 60.65
N ALA A 31 16.51 19.80 61.04
CA ALA A 31 16.71 19.11 62.33
C ALA A 31 15.56 18.92 63.38
N THR A 32 15.37 17.70 63.89
CA THR A 32 16.19 17.04 64.95
C THR A 32 15.47 15.76 65.49
N SER A 33 16.18 14.62 65.54
CA SER A 33 15.78 13.35 66.22
C SER A 33 16.09 13.39 67.75
N PRO A 34 15.73 12.42 68.65
CA PRO A 34 15.52 10.99 68.39
C PRO A 34 14.40 10.21 69.14
N ALA A 35 14.00 9.12 68.46
CA ALA A 35 13.65 7.74 68.89
C ALA A 35 13.00 7.43 70.25
N GLU A 36 11.89 6.67 70.22
CA GLU A 36 11.76 5.35 70.90
C GLU A 36 10.51 4.56 70.40
N ASP A 37 10.77 3.30 69.99
CA ASP A 37 9.97 2.05 69.91
C ASP A 37 8.45 2.00 69.55
N HIS A 38 8.21 1.45 68.34
CA HIS A 38 7.31 0.34 67.93
C HIS A 38 5.76 0.33 68.19
N PRO A 39 4.98 -0.32 67.30
CA PRO A 39 3.86 0.32 66.60
C PRO A 39 2.45 -0.13 67.00
N ASP A 40 1.50 0.79 66.84
CA ASP A 40 0.07 0.52 66.60
C ASP A 40 -0.20 0.54 65.09
N ASP A 41 -0.81 -0.50 64.54
CA ASP A 41 -1.36 -0.50 63.18
C ASP A 41 -2.90 -0.45 63.28
N GLN A 42 -3.44 0.75 63.15
CA GLN A 42 -4.84 0.99 62.79
C GLN A 42 -4.85 1.80 61.50
N THR A 43 -4.84 1.09 60.38
CA THR A 43 -5.05 1.67 59.06
C THR A 43 -6.53 2.06 58.93
N THR A 44 -6.77 3.36 58.82
CA THR A 44 -8.06 3.92 58.38
C THR A 44 -8.08 3.82 56.86
N GLU A 45 -9.03 3.07 56.31
CA GLU A 45 -9.31 3.01 54.87
C GLU A 45 -9.67 4.42 54.37
N GLN A 46 -8.76 5.04 53.63
CA GLN A 46 -9.11 6.08 52.67
C GLN A 46 -9.43 5.37 51.36
N GLU A 47 -10.67 5.50 50.88
CA GLU A 47 -11.05 5.14 49.51
C GLU A 47 -10.08 5.83 48.54
N GLN A 48 -9.15 5.05 48.00
CA GLN A 48 -8.48 5.38 46.76
C GLN A 48 -9.53 5.26 45.66
N VAL A 49 -9.84 6.37 45.01
CA VAL A 49 -10.42 6.33 43.68
C VAL A 49 -9.30 5.76 42.80
N GLU A 50 -9.37 4.46 42.52
CA GLU A 50 -8.57 3.86 41.46
C GLU A 50 -9.03 4.51 40.15
N ASP A 51 -8.18 5.39 39.59
CA ASP A 51 -8.16 5.58 38.14
C ASP A 51 -7.85 4.20 37.54
N GLY A 52 -8.91 3.51 37.12
CA GLY A 52 -8.79 2.29 36.34
C GLY A 52 -8.02 2.58 35.04
N PRO A 53 -7.39 1.57 34.43
CA PRO A 53 -6.69 1.76 33.18
C PRO A 53 -7.68 2.29 32.13
N ASP A 54 -7.28 3.38 31.48
CA ASP A 54 -7.88 3.89 30.26
C ASP A 54 -7.91 2.74 29.24
N LEU A 55 -9.05 2.05 29.15
CA LEU A 55 -9.27 1.02 28.14
C LEU A 55 -9.40 1.78 26.82
N ALA A 56 -8.29 1.94 26.11
CA ALA A 56 -8.29 2.42 24.74
C ALA A 56 -9.36 1.65 23.98
N ARG A 57 -10.37 2.36 23.47
CA ARG A 57 -11.44 1.74 22.71
C ARG A 57 -10.82 1.29 21.38
N GLU A 58 -10.94 0.01 21.08
CA GLU A 58 -10.47 -0.60 19.85
C GLU A 58 -11.60 -0.54 18.81
N LEU A 59 -11.26 -0.38 17.53
CA LEU A 59 -12.19 -0.56 16.42
C LEU A 59 -11.99 -1.99 15.92
N ASP A 60 -12.89 -2.90 16.30
CA ASP A 60 -12.89 -4.27 15.76
C ASP A 60 -13.62 -4.33 14.40
N GLU A 61 -13.43 -5.44 13.70
CA GLU A 61 -13.97 -5.69 12.35
C GLU A 61 -15.50 -5.62 12.33
N GLU A 62 -16.20 -6.19 13.32
CA GLU A 62 -17.68 -6.10 13.43
C GLU A 62 -18.16 -4.64 13.55
N THR A 63 -17.46 -3.82 14.34
CA THR A 63 -17.77 -2.39 14.47
C THR A 63 -17.42 -1.61 13.21
N ALA A 64 -16.35 -1.99 12.52
CA ALA A 64 -15.95 -1.39 11.25
C ALA A 64 -16.98 -1.68 10.14
N ASP A 65 -17.42 -2.93 9.99
CA ASP A 65 -18.45 -3.34 9.03
C ASP A 65 -19.76 -2.56 9.23
N GLN A 66 -20.16 -2.42 10.49
CA GLN A 66 -21.37 -1.66 10.84
C GLN A 66 -21.20 -0.17 10.51
N LEU A 67 -20.03 0.43 10.81
CA LEU A 67 -19.76 1.82 10.46
C LEU A 67 -19.76 2.06 8.95
N LEU A 68 -19.18 1.14 8.16
CA LEU A 68 -19.17 1.22 6.69
C LEU A 68 -20.59 1.11 6.12
N SER A 69 -21.37 0.14 6.60
CA SER A 69 -22.76 -0.06 6.22
C SER A 69 -23.64 1.15 6.57
N ASP A 70 -23.49 1.67 7.78
CA ASP A 70 -24.24 2.84 8.24
C ASP A 70 -23.84 4.09 7.43
N TYR A 71 -22.56 4.23 7.08
CA TYR A 71 -22.07 5.34 6.27
C TYR A 71 -22.68 5.36 4.86
N GLU A 72 -22.72 4.21 4.19
CA GLU A 72 -23.41 4.06 2.91
C GLU A 72 -24.90 4.37 3.07
N GLN A 73 -25.58 3.75 4.03
CA GLN A 73 -27.02 3.91 4.22
C GLN A 73 -27.41 5.36 4.52
N VAL A 74 -26.68 6.04 5.41
CA VAL A 74 -26.91 7.46 5.74
C VAL A 74 -26.74 8.37 4.53
N PHE A 75 -25.85 8.03 3.60
CA PHE A 75 -25.75 8.76 2.33
C PHE A 75 -26.95 8.47 1.42
N LEU A 76 -27.29 7.18 1.24
CA LEU A 76 -28.39 6.73 0.39
C LEU A 76 -29.76 7.25 0.85
N ASP A 77 -29.98 7.39 2.16
CA ASP A 77 -31.19 7.96 2.75
C ASP A 77 -31.53 9.35 2.17
N VAL A 78 -30.51 10.14 1.79
CA VAL A 78 -30.70 11.47 1.20
C VAL A 78 -30.82 11.40 -0.33
N VAL A 79 -29.99 10.59 -0.99
CA VAL A 79 -29.90 10.61 -2.48
C VAL A 79 -30.95 9.73 -3.18
N ASP A 80 -31.41 8.64 -2.55
CA ASP A 80 -32.37 7.71 -3.16
C ASP A 80 -33.83 8.17 -3.00
N ASN A 81 -34.10 9.05 -2.03
CA ASN A 81 -35.44 9.57 -1.76
C ASN A 81 -35.60 11.02 -2.22
N VAL A 82 -35.60 11.22 -3.54
CA VAL A 82 -35.80 12.53 -4.18
C VAL A 82 -37.13 12.61 -4.94
N ASP A 83 -37.65 13.82 -5.09
CA ASP A 83 -38.82 14.09 -5.91
C ASP A 83 -38.49 14.16 -7.42
N ASP A 84 -39.53 14.42 -8.25
CA ASP A 84 -39.40 14.55 -9.70
C ASP A 84 -38.46 15.72 -10.12
N GLU A 85 -38.16 16.65 -9.22
CA GLU A 85 -37.29 17.81 -9.43
C GLU A 85 -35.89 17.64 -8.80
N GLN A 86 -35.56 16.45 -8.28
CA GLN A 86 -34.29 16.09 -7.61
C GLN A 86 -34.09 16.72 -6.23
N TYR A 87 -35.16 17.18 -5.57
CA TYR A 87 -35.09 17.63 -4.19
C TYR A 87 -35.31 16.47 -3.23
N ALA A 88 -34.47 16.37 -2.19
CA ALA A 88 -34.60 15.37 -1.14
C ALA A 88 -35.93 15.52 -0.40
N VAL A 89 -36.69 14.43 -0.29
CA VAL A 89 -38.08 14.46 0.22
C VAL A 89 -38.12 14.60 1.75
N ASP A 90 -37.17 14.00 2.45
CA ASP A 90 -37.15 13.95 3.92
C ASP A 90 -36.24 15.02 4.56
N PHE A 91 -35.60 15.87 3.74
CA PHE A 91 -34.61 16.86 4.17
C PHE A 91 -34.89 18.23 3.55
N ASP A 92 -35.51 19.12 4.32
CA ASP A 92 -35.90 20.46 3.87
C ASP A 92 -34.72 21.44 3.92
N THR A 93 -33.71 21.18 4.77
CA THR A 93 -32.59 22.11 4.98
C THR A 93 -31.22 21.43 4.99
N GLN A 94 -30.20 22.20 4.60
CA GLN A 94 -28.79 21.80 4.74
C GLN A 94 -28.45 21.35 6.18
N GLN A 95 -29.05 21.99 7.19
CA GLN A 95 -28.78 21.64 8.59
C GLN A 95 -29.30 20.24 8.95
N GLU A 96 -30.46 19.85 8.43
CA GLU A 96 -31.04 18.52 8.65
C GLU A 96 -30.17 17.42 8.01
N VAL A 97 -29.65 17.66 6.81
CA VAL A 97 -28.68 16.74 6.18
C VAL A 97 -27.41 16.61 7.01
N HIS A 98 -26.85 17.74 7.49
CA HIS A 98 -25.68 17.68 8.36
C HIS A 98 -25.95 16.95 9.68
N ASP A 99 -27.12 17.14 10.27
CA ASP A 99 -27.49 16.46 11.51
C ASP A 99 -27.71 14.96 11.30
N HIS A 100 -28.23 14.55 10.14
CA HIS A 100 -28.33 13.15 9.74
C HIS A 100 -26.94 12.53 9.48
N PHE A 101 -26.06 13.21 8.75
CA PHE A 101 -24.70 12.74 8.46
C PHE A 101 -23.82 12.58 9.71
N LYS A 102 -24.01 13.42 10.74
CA LYS A 102 -23.21 13.36 11.99
C LYS A 102 -23.26 12.02 12.73
N GLN A 103 -24.24 11.17 12.42
CA GLN A 103 -24.38 9.82 12.99
C GLN A 103 -23.17 8.93 12.68
N VAL A 104 -22.51 9.15 11.54
CA VAL A 104 -21.48 8.24 10.99
C VAL A 104 -20.20 8.97 10.60
N MET A 105 -20.22 10.29 10.48
CA MET A 105 -19.07 11.07 10.03
C MET A 105 -18.88 12.36 10.80
N THR A 106 -17.65 12.87 10.77
CA THR A 106 -17.30 14.14 11.41
C THR A 106 -17.99 15.34 10.75
N PRO A 107 -18.14 16.48 11.45
CA PRO A 107 -18.71 17.69 10.84
C PRO A 107 -17.96 18.18 9.60
N SER A 108 -16.62 18.01 9.56
CA SER A 108 -15.82 18.34 8.39
C SER A 108 -16.15 17.44 7.20
N GLN A 109 -16.23 16.11 7.42
CA GLN A 109 -16.59 15.17 6.36
C GLN A 109 -18.01 15.41 5.84
N SER A 110 -18.96 15.66 6.75
CA SER A 110 -20.33 16.02 6.42
C SER A 110 -20.39 17.27 5.53
N GLN A 111 -19.54 18.26 5.79
CA GLN A 111 -19.42 19.45 4.94
C GLN A 111 -18.86 19.12 3.55
N THR A 112 -17.81 18.29 3.47
CA THR A 112 -17.21 17.84 2.21
C THR A 112 -18.23 17.08 1.34
N ILE A 113 -18.91 16.09 1.93
CA ILE A 113 -19.96 15.32 1.23
C ILE A 113 -21.09 16.25 0.78
N PHE A 114 -21.55 17.17 1.65
CA PHE A 114 -22.60 18.11 1.27
C PHE A 114 -22.21 18.93 0.03
N LEU A 115 -21.01 19.50 0.00
CA LEU A 115 -20.55 20.34 -1.11
C LEU A 115 -20.34 19.57 -2.42
N ASN A 116 -20.04 18.29 -2.34
CA ASN A 116 -19.80 17.46 -3.51
C ASN A 116 -21.10 16.98 -4.15
N TYR A 117 -22.12 16.65 -3.35
CA TYR A 117 -23.31 15.93 -3.82
C TYR A 117 -24.61 16.72 -3.72
N PHE A 118 -24.62 17.87 -3.04
CA PHE A 118 -25.86 18.59 -2.74
C PHE A 118 -25.73 20.10 -2.90
N GLU A 119 -26.84 20.74 -3.26
CA GLU A 119 -27.05 22.18 -3.16
C GLU A 119 -28.26 22.45 -2.27
N ALA A 120 -28.34 23.62 -1.63
CA ALA A 120 -29.53 24.02 -0.87
C ALA A 120 -29.99 25.42 -1.27
N ASP A 121 -31.31 25.57 -1.41
CA ASP A 121 -31.97 26.82 -1.75
C ASP A 121 -33.27 27.02 -0.93
N ASP A 122 -34.14 27.95 -1.37
CA ASP A 122 -35.41 28.23 -0.70
C ASP A 122 -36.46 27.10 -0.86
N GLN A 123 -36.27 26.17 -1.81
CA GLN A 123 -37.15 25.04 -2.11
C GLN A 123 -36.76 23.78 -1.32
N GLY A 124 -35.47 23.58 -1.03
CA GLY A 124 -35.00 22.48 -0.19
C GLY A 124 -33.54 22.12 -0.47
N VAL A 125 -33.21 20.83 -0.24
CA VAL A 125 -31.91 20.26 -0.61
C VAL A 125 -32.01 19.58 -1.97
N TYR A 126 -31.31 20.12 -2.95
CA TYR A 126 -31.18 19.57 -4.30
C TYR A 126 -30.02 18.56 -4.35
N VAL A 127 -30.28 17.36 -4.86
CA VAL A 127 -29.25 16.33 -5.10
C VAL A 127 -28.64 16.54 -6.48
N ILE A 128 -27.32 16.69 -6.54
CA ILE A 128 -26.59 16.93 -7.80
C ILE A 128 -26.57 15.62 -8.60
N PRO A 129 -27.12 15.58 -9.83
CA PRO A 129 -27.10 14.37 -10.64
C PRO A 129 -25.68 14.04 -11.10
N MET A 130 -25.10 13.00 -10.51
CA MET A 130 -23.79 12.45 -10.86
C MET A 130 -23.86 10.93 -10.92
N ASP A 131 -22.82 10.30 -11.46
CA ASP A 131 -22.63 8.86 -11.23
C ASP A 131 -22.53 8.63 -9.71
N GLY A 132 -23.22 7.59 -9.23
CA GLY A 132 -23.34 7.31 -7.80
C GLY A 132 -21.98 7.12 -7.13
N LYS A 133 -21.87 7.52 -5.86
CA LYS A 133 -20.65 7.30 -5.08
C LYS A 133 -20.41 5.79 -4.90
N THR A 134 -19.18 5.33 -5.14
CA THR A 134 -18.75 3.99 -4.72
C THR A 134 -18.29 4.00 -3.26
N PHE A 135 -18.64 2.94 -2.53
CA PHE A 135 -18.31 2.76 -1.12
C PHE A 135 -17.40 1.55 -0.93
N ILE A 136 -16.66 1.52 0.18
CA ILE A 136 -16.00 0.30 0.64
C ILE A 136 -17.11 -0.73 0.92
N ASN A 137 -16.98 -1.94 0.38
CA ASN A 137 -17.90 -3.03 0.55
C ASN A 137 -17.52 -3.83 1.81
N PRO A 138 -18.31 -3.79 2.89
CA PRO A 138 -18.00 -4.53 4.13
C PRO A 138 -18.18 -6.05 3.99
N ASP A 139 -18.82 -6.54 2.92
CA ASP A 139 -18.93 -7.98 2.66
C ASP A 139 -17.69 -8.58 1.96
N GLU A 140 -16.72 -7.74 1.58
CA GLU A 140 -15.45 -8.11 0.94
C GLU A 140 -14.26 -7.74 1.84
N ASP A 141 -13.11 -8.39 1.61
CA ASP A 141 -11.92 -8.16 2.43
C ASP A 141 -11.44 -6.70 2.33
N TYR A 142 -10.97 -6.15 3.44
CA TYR A 142 -10.35 -4.83 3.53
C TYR A 142 -9.25 -4.83 4.59
N GLU A 143 -8.29 -3.91 4.46
CA GLU A 143 -7.24 -3.73 5.46
C GLU A 143 -7.71 -2.73 6.54
N LEU A 144 -7.61 -3.13 7.81
CA LEU A 144 -7.86 -2.26 8.97
C LEU A 144 -6.55 -2.01 9.73
N THR A 145 -6.06 -0.78 9.69
CA THR A 145 -4.77 -0.40 10.30
C THR A 145 -4.95 0.59 11.46
N GLU A 146 -4.47 0.25 12.66
CA GLU A 146 -4.41 1.20 13.78
C GLU A 146 -3.32 2.27 13.51
N ARG A 147 -3.69 3.56 13.59
CA ARG A 147 -2.77 4.69 13.37
C ARG A 147 -2.36 5.40 14.68
N GLY A 148 -2.87 4.93 15.82
CA GLY A 148 -2.69 5.54 17.15
C GLY A 148 -3.56 6.79 17.39
N ASP A 149 -3.64 7.23 18.64
CA ASP A 149 -4.52 8.33 19.09
C ASP A 149 -6.02 8.08 18.81
N GLU A 150 -6.50 6.84 19.02
CA GLU A 150 -7.89 6.46 18.69
C GLU A 150 -8.25 6.76 17.21
N ARG A 151 -7.33 6.41 16.31
CA ARG A 151 -7.50 6.53 14.85
C ARG A 151 -7.17 5.22 14.15
N TYR A 152 -7.94 4.96 13.11
CA TYR A 152 -7.79 3.82 12.23
C TYR A 152 -7.88 4.29 10.78
N THR A 153 -7.31 3.49 9.89
CA THR A 153 -7.53 3.61 8.46
C THR A 153 -8.15 2.29 7.98
N ILE A 154 -9.18 2.39 7.13
CA ILE A 154 -9.70 1.26 6.35
C ILE A 154 -9.33 1.48 4.88
N GLU A 155 -8.70 0.49 4.26
CA GLU A 155 -8.29 0.50 2.85
C GLU A 155 -8.89 -0.69 2.12
N GLN A 156 -9.53 -0.45 0.97
CA GLN A 156 -10.04 -1.49 0.09
C GLN A 156 -9.84 -1.09 -1.36
N THR A 157 -9.29 -2.01 -2.16
CA THR A 157 -9.13 -1.80 -3.59
C THR A 157 -10.15 -2.63 -4.35
N GLN A 158 -10.87 -1.98 -5.26
CA GLN A 158 -11.97 -2.57 -6.02
C GLN A 158 -11.79 -2.32 -7.52
N SER A 159 -12.18 -3.30 -8.34
CA SER A 159 -12.34 -3.07 -9.78
C SER A 159 -13.67 -2.35 -10.05
N ASN A 160 -13.60 -1.10 -10.49
CA ASN A 160 -14.76 -0.29 -10.84
C ASN A 160 -14.91 -0.21 -12.37
N PRO A 161 -16.05 -0.63 -12.96
CA PRO A 161 -16.23 -0.64 -14.42
C PRO A 161 -16.08 0.72 -15.11
N GLN A 162 -16.26 1.82 -14.37
CA GLN A 162 -16.17 3.19 -14.90
C GLN A 162 -14.81 3.84 -14.62
N MET A 163 -14.16 3.48 -13.50
CA MET A 163 -12.94 4.12 -12.99
C MET A 163 -11.69 3.22 -13.09
N GLY A 164 -11.80 1.99 -13.58
CA GLY A 164 -10.70 1.00 -13.50
C GLY A 164 -10.52 0.51 -12.07
N THR A 165 -9.34 0.03 -11.73
CA THR A 165 -9.02 -0.35 -10.35
C THR A 165 -8.88 0.89 -9.47
N VAL A 166 -9.57 0.92 -8.34
CA VAL A 166 -9.59 2.08 -7.42
C VAL A 166 -9.32 1.61 -6.00
N THR A 167 -8.36 2.25 -5.33
CA THR A 167 -8.18 2.11 -3.87
C THR A 167 -8.98 3.17 -3.15
N PHE A 168 -9.85 2.74 -2.25
CA PHE A 168 -10.60 3.60 -1.33
C PHE A 168 -9.94 3.59 0.03
N ARG A 169 -9.77 4.78 0.63
CA ARG A 169 -9.17 4.94 1.96
C ARG A 169 -10.05 5.79 2.86
N TYR A 170 -10.53 5.22 3.96
CA TYR A 170 -11.33 5.92 4.96
C TYR A 170 -10.53 6.10 6.25
N ASP A 171 -10.34 7.35 6.65
CA ASP A 171 -9.76 7.67 7.95
C ASP A 171 -10.86 7.75 9.00
N ILE A 172 -10.68 7.02 10.09
CA ILE A 172 -11.65 6.87 11.16
C ILE A 172 -11.06 7.43 12.45
N ARG A 173 -11.91 8.06 13.26
CA ARG A 173 -11.54 8.56 14.58
C ARG A 173 -12.64 8.32 15.60
N TYR A 174 -12.24 8.09 16.83
CA TYR A 174 -13.21 8.05 17.93
C TYR A 174 -13.68 9.47 18.29
N SER A 175 -14.96 9.60 18.62
CA SER A 175 -15.57 10.82 19.13
C SER A 175 -15.98 10.62 20.58
N ASN A 176 -15.25 11.23 21.50
CA ASN A 176 -15.60 11.22 22.92
C ASN A 176 -16.95 11.90 23.21
N ASP A 177 -17.35 12.89 22.41
CA ASP A 177 -18.63 13.58 22.59
C ASP A 177 -19.84 12.72 22.16
N GLN A 178 -19.67 11.88 21.12
CA GLN A 178 -20.72 11.00 20.60
C GLN A 178 -20.62 9.57 21.10
N GLU A 179 -19.53 9.24 21.81
CA GLU A 179 -19.15 7.89 22.20
C GLU A 179 -19.20 6.88 21.03
N ALA A 180 -18.71 7.30 19.85
CA ALA A 180 -18.81 6.54 18.60
C ALA A 180 -17.60 6.76 17.68
N TRP A 181 -17.32 5.76 16.84
CA TRP A 181 -16.38 5.86 15.72
C TRP A 181 -17.01 6.61 14.56
N LEU A 182 -16.26 7.54 13.95
CA LEU A 182 -16.75 8.39 12.87
C LEU A 182 -15.75 8.45 11.73
N ILE A 183 -16.27 8.47 10.50
CA ILE A 183 -15.47 8.75 9.31
C ILE A 183 -15.04 10.22 9.31
N ARG A 184 -13.73 10.43 9.32
CA ARG A 184 -13.07 11.74 9.33
C ARG A 184 -12.88 12.28 7.92
N GLU A 185 -12.49 11.40 7.01
CA GLU A 185 -12.03 11.73 5.66
C GLU A 185 -12.17 10.48 4.79
N THR A 186 -12.50 10.68 3.52
CA THR A 186 -12.60 9.61 2.53
C THR A 186 -11.85 10.02 1.29
N GLU A 187 -10.98 9.16 0.80
CA GLU A 187 -10.20 9.36 -0.40
C GLU A 187 -10.38 8.17 -1.34
N SER A 188 -10.16 8.41 -2.62
CA SER A 188 -10.15 7.37 -3.65
C SER A 188 -9.03 7.70 -4.64
N GLU A 189 -8.20 6.71 -4.93
CA GLU A 189 -7.13 6.81 -5.92
C GLU A 189 -7.40 5.80 -7.02
N GLN A 190 -7.53 6.28 -8.25
CA GLN A 190 -7.51 5.39 -9.41
C GLN A 190 -6.08 4.89 -9.55
N ILE A 191 -5.94 3.57 -9.57
CA ILE A 191 -4.70 2.95 -9.97
C ILE A 191 -4.76 2.90 -11.50
N GLU A 192 -3.73 3.44 -12.14
CA GLU A 192 -3.57 3.26 -13.59
C GLU A 192 -3.40 1.77 -13.87
N ASP A 193 -4.25 1.23 -14.76
CA ASP A 193 -4.05 -0.11 -15.31
C ASP A 193 -2.76 -0.11 -16.14
N THR A 194 -1.63 -0.39 -15.50
CA THR A 194 -0.35 -0.60 -16.19
C THR A 194 -0.40 -1.95 -16.88
N ASP A 195 -0.20 -1.98 -18.20
CA ASP A 195 -0.14 -3.23 -18.95
C ASP A 195 1.12 -4.04 -18.56
N ALA A 196 1.09 -5.35 -18.72
CA ALA A 196 2.16 -6.25 -18.27
C ALA A 196 3.53 -5.89 -18.89
N GLU A 197 3.53 -5.46 -20.16
CA GLU A 197 4.74 -5.00 -20.86
C GLU A 197 5.35 -3.76 -20.21
N GLU A 198 4.53 -2.80 -19.78
CA GLU A 198 4.99 -1.57 -19.13
C GLU A 198 5.51 -1.84 -17.71
N VAL A 199 4.86 -2.74 -16.95
CA VAL A 199 5.41 -3.18 -15.66
C VAL A 199 6.77 -3.87 -15.87
N ALA A 200 6.86 -4.76 -16.85
CA ALA A 200 8.12 -5.45 -17.15
C ALA A 200 9.23 -4.48 -17.60
N GLU A 201 8.90 -3.46 -18.39
CA GLU A 201 9.84 -2.40 -18.79
C GLU A 201 10.37 -1.64 -17.56
N ASN A 202 9.48 -1.23 -16.65
CA ASN A 202 9.86 -0.55 -15.42
C ASN A 202 10.76 -1.41 -14.53
N VAL A 203 10.53 -2.73 -14.48
CA VAL A 203 11.37 -3.69 -13.74
C VAL A 203 12.77 -3.80 -14.33
N ILE A 204 12.88 -3.92 -15.66
CA ILE A 204 14.19 -3.95 -16.35
C ILE A 204 14.97 -2.64 -16.07
N HIS A 205 14.28 -1.50 -16.13
CA HIS A 205 14.88 -0.20 -15.81
C HIS A 205 15.30 -0.08 -14.34
N ALA A 206 14.47 -0.50 -13.39
CA ALA A 206 14.79 -0.45 -11.96
C ALA A 206 16.05 -1.28 -11.65
N ILE A 207 16.19 -2.45 -12.27
CA ILE A 207 17.37 -3.30 -12.11
C ILE A 207 18.62 -2.62 -12.72
N ASP A 208 18.52 -2.05 -13.93
CA ASP A 208 19.65 -1.35 -14.60
C ASP A 208 20.12 -0.12 -13.82
N ASP A 209 19.17 0.64 -13.25
CA ASP A 209 19.44 1.81 -12.42
C ASP A 209 19.91 1.45 -10.99
N GLN A 210 19.95 0.16 -10.64
CA GLN A 210 20.21 -0.34 -9.29
C GLN A 210 19.25 0.26 -8.24
N ASP A 211 17.98 0.51 -8.62
CA ASP A 211 16.95 1.05 -7.73
C ASP A 211 16.12 -0.11 -7.14
N MET A 212 16.67 -0.75 -6.10
CA MET A 212 16.02 -1.91 -5.46
C MET A 212 14.72 -1.53 -4.73
N SER A 213 14.58 -0.26 -4.33
CA SER A 213 13.31 0.25 -3.79
C SER A 213 12.23 0.28 -4.88
N ALA A 214 12.56 0.77 -6.08
CA ALA A 214 11.63 0.76 -7.21
C ALA A 214 11.29 -0.66 -7.67
N LEU A 215 12.24 -1.61 -7.62
CA LEU A 215 11.95 -3.02 -7.90
C LEU A 215 11.00 -3.62 -6.85
N ALA A 216 11.23 -3.31 -5.56
CA ALA A 216 10.40 -3.80 -4.46
C ALA A 216 8.92 -3.40 -4.64
N ASP A 217 8.64 -2.17 -5.08
CA ASP A 217 7.27 -1.66 -5.29
C ASP A 217 6.43 -2.52 -6.27
N TRP A 218 7.08 -3.26 -7.19
CA TRP A 218 6.40 -4.15 -8.13
C TRP A 218 6.21 -5.58 -7.61
N THR A 219 6.72 -5.90 -6.43
CA THR A 219 6.67 -7.24 -5.82
C THR A 219 5.24 -7.61 -5.43
N HIS A 220 4.85 -8.86 -5.63
CA HIS A 220 3.59 -9.36 -5.08
C HIS A 220 3.68 -9.46 -3.55
N THR A 221 2.96 -8.61 -2.81
CA THR A 221 3.12 -8.43 -1.35
C THR A 221 3.00 -9.74 -0.54
N SER A 222 2.15 -10.69 -0.96
CA SER A 222 1.99 -11.99 -0.28
C SER A 222 2.89 -13.12 -0.81
N HIS A 223 3.50 -12.98 -2.00
CA HIS A 223 4.22 -14.07 -2.67
C HIS A 223 5.73 -13.79 -2.83
N GLY A 224 6.17 -12.54 -2.78
CA GLY A 224 7.56 -12.17 -3.08
C GLY A 224 7.90 -12.31 -4.57
N ILE A 225 9.18 -12.14 -4.90
CA ILE A 225 9.74 -12.44 -6.22
C ILE A 225 10.64 -13.68 -6.11
N LEU A 226 10.38 -14.68 -6.94
CA LEU A 226 11.25 -15.82 -7.16
C LEU A 226 12.37 -15.43 -8.14
N PHE A 227 13.62 -15.76 -7.80
CA PHE A 227 14.77 -15.53 -8.67
C PHE A 227 15.32 -16.87 -9.15
N SER A 228 15.33 -17.07 -10.47
CA SER A 228 15.83 -18.30 -11.07
C SER A 228 16.95 -18.00 -12.08
N PRO A 229 18.16 -18.54 -11.88
CA PRO A 229 19.28 -18.29 -12.79
C PRO A 229 19.09 -18.91 -14.19
N TYR A 230 18.08 -19.79 -14.36
CA TYR A 230 17.79 -20.50 -15.61
C TYR A 230 16.29 -20.68 -15.81
N VAL A 231 15.87 -20.86 -17.07
CA VAL A 231 14.46 -21.11 -17.46
C VAL A 231 13.82 -22.41 -16.93
N ASN A 232 14.58 -23.22 -16.17
CA ASN A 232 14.03 -24.38 -15.47
C ASN A 232 13.76 -24.07 -14.00
N VAL A 233 12.65 -23.38 -13.75
CA VAL A 233 12.20 -22.93 -12.42
C VAL A 233 11.91 -24.13 -11.52
N SER A 234 12.27 -23.99 -10.23
CA SER A 234 12.14 -25.04 -9.23
C SER A 234 11.64 -24.52 -7.87
N ASP A 235 11.11 -25.43 -7.04
CA ASP A 235 10.73 -25.12 -5.65
C ASP A 235 11.94 -24.78 -4.74
N GLU A 236 13.17 -25.01 -5.21
CA GLU A 236 14.42 -24.70 -4.49
C GLU A 236 14.92 -23.27 -4.80
N ASP A 237 14.33 -22.60 -5.80
CA ASP A 237 14.69 -21.24 -6.19
C ASP A 237 14.31 -20.26 -5.07
N LEU A 238 15.11 -19.20 -4.92
CA LEU A 238 14.96 -18.28 -3.79
C LEU A 238 13.84 -17.27 -4.03
N ILE A 239 13.02 -17.07 -3.01
CA ILE A 239 11.93 -16.11 -3.00
C ILE A 239 12.23 -15.05 -1.95
N PHE A 240 12.16 -13.78 -2.35
CA PHE A 240 12.37 -12.65 -1.44
C PHE A 240 11.14 -11.76 -1.40
N SER A 241 10.81 -11.29 -0.20
CA SER A 241 9.74 -10.34 0.04
C SER A 241 10.11 -8.93 -0.45
N GLU A 242 9.10 -8.08 -0.62
CA GLU A 242 9.27 -6.64 -0.91
C GLU A 242 10.29 -5.97 0.03
N ALA A 243 10.18 -6.23 1.33
CA ALA A 243 11.08 -5.65 2.33
C ALA A 243 12.51 -6.19 2.23
N GLU A 244 12.71 -7.45 1.81
CA GLU A 244 14.06 -8.00 1.60
C GLU A 244 14.69 -7.40 0.35
N ILE A 245 13.94 -7.35 -0.76
CA ILE A 245 14.39 -6.78 -2.03
C ILE A 245 14.78 -5.31 -1.86
N ALA A 246 13.97 -4.51 -1.16
CA ALA A 246 14.27 -3.10 -0.90
C ALA A 246 15.59 -2.87 -0.13
N ASN A 247 16.14 -3.90 0.52
CA ASN A 247 17.40 -3.84 1.27
C ASN A 247 18.58 -4.56 0.57
N PHE A 248 18.41 -5.07 -0.66
CA PHE A 248 19.48 -5.80 -1.37
C PHE A 248 20.78 -5.00 -1.53
N ASP A 249 20.70 -3.67 -1.67
CA ASP A 249 21.89 -2.80 -1.76
C ASP A 249 22.78 -2.82 -0.52
N GLU A 250 22.23 -3.20 0.63
CA GLU A 250 22.93 -3.30 1.91
C GLU A 250 23.15 -4.76 2.36
N ASP A 251 22.71 -5.73 1.55
CA ASP A 251 22.76 -7.14 1.88
C ASP A 251 24.05 -7.81 1.36
N ASP A 252 25.00 -8.01 2.27
CA ASP A 252 26.25 -8.74 2.03
C ASP A 252 26.12 -10.26 2.33
N GLU A 253 24.91 -10.80 2.58
CA GLU A 253 24.70 -12.23 2.82
C GLU A 253 24.91 -13.04 1.52
N ILE A 254 25.59 -14.18 1.64
CA ILE A 254 25.82 -15.09 0.53
C ILE A 254 24.70 -16.12 0.52
N TYR A 255 23.93 -16.14 -0.57
CA TYR A 255 22.88 -17.11 -0.82
C TYR A 255 23.34 -18.13 -1.86
N THR A 256 22.78 -19.34 -1.78
CA THR A 256 22.97 -20.37 -2.80
C THR A 256 21.79 -20.30 -3.77
N TRP A 257 21.98 -19.66 -4.91
CA TRP A 257 20.94 -19.37 -5.91
C TRP A 257 20.63 -20.55 -6.85
N GLY A 258 21.43 -21.61 -6.79
CA GLY A 258 21.32 -22.77 -7.66
C GLY A 258 22.68 -23.43 -7.90
N VAL A 259 22.82 -24.07 -9.06
CA VAL A 259 24.04 -24.79 -9.46
C VAL A 259 24.41 -24.41 -10.89
N TYR A 260 25.68 -24.06 -11.12
CA TYR A 260 26.16 -23.72 -12.46
C TYR A 260 26.01 -24.88 -13.44
N ASP A 261 25.32 -24.63 -14.56
CA ASP A 261 25.26 -25.59 -15.66
C ASP A 261 26.67 -25.86 -16.25
N GLY A 262 26.91 -27.11 -16.66
CA GLY A 262 28.19 -27.58 -17.17
C GLY A 262 29.30 -27.84 -16.13
N ARG A 263 29.41 -27.01 -15.07
CA ARG A 263 30.42 -27.15 -14.01
C ARG A 263 29.93 -27.94 -12.79
N GLY A 264 28.69 -27.71 -12.38
CA GLY A 264 28.06 -28.40 -11.25
C GLY A 264 28.48 -27.89 -9.87
N ASP A 265 29.11 -26.73 -9.79
CA ASP A 265 29.41 -26.04 -8.52
C ASP A 265 28.21 -25.16 -8.12
N ASP A 266 27.99 -24.97 -6.82
CA ASP A 266 26.94 -24.11 -6.28
C ASP A 266 27.14 -22.64 -6.70
N ILE A 267 26.03 -21.92 -6.94
CA ILE A 267 26.01 -20.48 -7.24
C ILE A 267 25.88 -19.73 -5.91
N ASP A 268 27.02 -19.55 -5.23
CA ASP A 268 27.10 -18.85 -3.94
C ASP A 268 27.45 -17.36 -4.17
N LEU A 269 26.45 -16.48 -4.15
CA LEU A 269 26.58 -15.05 -4.47
C LEU A 269 25.81 -14.15 -3.49
N THR A 270 26.25 -12.91 -3.31
CA THR A 270 25.40 -11.85 -2.73
C THR A 270 24.32 -11.43 -3.73
N PRO A 271 23.26 -10.71 -3.31
CA PRO A 271 22.29 -10.15 -4.24
C PRO A 271 22.93 -9.27 -5.32
N GLU A 272 23.84 -8.36 -4.96
CA GLU A 272 24.58 -7.53 -5.93
C GLU A 272 25.32 -8.38 -6.97
N ASP A 273 26.10 -9.38 -6.52
CA ASP A 273 26.85 -10.26 -7.43
C ASP A 273 25.91 -11.12 -8.31
N TYR A 274 24.75 -11.54 -7.78
CA TYR A 274 23.75 -12.28 -8.56
C TYR A 274 23.13 -11.42 -9.67
N PHE A 275 22.76 -10.18 -9.36
CA PHE A 275 22.18 -9.26 -10.34
C PHE A 275 23.18 -8.96 -11.46
N ASP A 276 24.45 -8.72 -11.11
CA ASP A 276 25.52 -8.50 -12.08
C ASP A 276 25.75 -9.70 -13.02
N GLU A 277 25.65 -10.94 -12.50
CA GLU A 277 25.95 -12.15 -13.27
C GLU A 277 24.75 -12.71 -14.04
N PHE A 278 23.56 -12.70 -13.44
CA PHE A 278 22.37 -13.36 -13.98
C PHE A 278 21.29 -12.39 -14.44
N LEU A 279 21.35 -11.10 -14.09
CA LEU A 279 20.39 -10.08 -14.56
C LEU A 279 21.08 -8.86 -15.20
N PRO A 280 21.95 -9.02 -16.22
CA PRO A 280 22.59 -7.91 -16.94
C PRO A 280 21.59 -7.11 -17.81
N THR A 281 20.70 -6.36 -17.16
CA THR A 281 19.64 -5.56 -17.79
C THR A 281 20.15 -4.41 -18.64
N ASN A 282 21.41 -4.01 -18.50
CA ASN A 282 22.05 -3.01 -19.35
C ASN A 282 22.05 -3.39 -20.84
N LEU A 283 21.94 -4.68 -21.17
CA LEU A 283 21.80 -5.19 -22.53
C LEU A 283 20.34 -5.21 -23.01
N LEU A 284 19.39 -4.98 -22.10
CA LEU A 284 17.95 -5.14 -22.31
C LEU A 284 17.16 -3.82 -22.18
N ILE A 285 17.85 -2.68 -21.99
CA ILE A 285 17.24 -1.34 -22.10
C ILE A 285 16.82 -1.04 -23.54
N GLU A 286 17.57 -1.55 -24.53
CA GLU A 286 17.21 -1.52 -25.95
C GLU A 286 17.33 -2.96 -26.49
N PRO A 287 16.38 -3.87 -26.16
CA PRO A 287 16.47 -5.27 -26.54
C PRO A 287 16.27 -5.43 -28.06
N ASP A 288 16.76 -6.53 -28.62
CA ASP A 288 16.56 -6.83 -30.04
C ASP A 288 15.11 -7.26 -30.30
N ASP A 289 14.54 -8.07 -29.40
CA ASP A 289 13.17 -8.54 -29.44
C ASP A 289 12.52 -8.53 -28.05
N ILE A 290 11.19 -8.37 -28.03
CA ILE A 290 10.34 -8.54 -26.85
C ILE A 290 9.25 -9.55 -27.22
N TYR A 291 9.08 -10.57 -26.39
CA TYR A 291 8.05 -11.60 -26.59
C TYR A 291 7.10 -11.65 -25.41
N VAL A 292 5.79 -11.77 -25.67
CA VAL A 292 4.75 -11.86 -24.63
C VAL A 292 4.05 -13.21 -24.74
N ASN A 293 4.16 -14.02 -23.69
CA ASN A 293 3.64 -15.38 -23.64
C ASN A 293 4.09 -16.27 -24.81
N GLU A 294 5.32 -16.07 -25.30
CA GLU A 294 5.96 -16.95 -26.26
C GLU A 294 7.13 -17.68 -25.59
N PHE A 295 6.99 -18.99 -25.40
CA PHE A 295 7.99 -19.81 -24.71
C PHE A 295 8.95 -20.48 -25.71
N SER A 296 9.68 -19.65 -26.45
CA SER A 296 10.68 -20.12 -27.41
C SER A 296 11.87 -20.75 -26.66
N GLN A 297 12.32 -21.91 -27.14
CA GLN A 297 13.51 -22.56 -26.56
C GLN A 297 14.76 -22.09 -27.33
N HIS A 298 15.52 -21.17 -26.72
CA HIS A 298 16.77 -20.65 -27.27
C HIS A 298 17.97 -21.54 -26.87
N GLY A 299 18.05 -21.89 -25.58
CA GLY A 299 19.10 -22.74 -25.00
C GLY A 299 18.81 -24.24 -24.98
N ASN A 300 19.69 -24.97 -24.28
CA ASN A 300 19.55 -26.43 -24.07
C ASN A 300 18.73 -26.78 -22.82
N VAL A 301 18.48 -25.79 -21.95
CA VAL A 301 17.66 -25.95 -20.73
C VAL A 301 16.19 -26.03 -21.14
N LEU A 302 15.43 -26.89 -20.45
CA LEU A 302 13.98 -26.98 -20.67
C LEU A 302 13.31 -25.76 -20.02
N ASN A 303 12.69 -24.91 -20.84
CA ASN A 303 11.83 -23.84 -20.34
C ASN A 303 10.54 -24.45 -19.79
N ASN A 304 10.30 -24.33 -18.47
CA ASN A 304 9.09 -24.79 -17.80
C ASN A 304 8.28 -23.64 -17.16
N ILE A 305 8.53 -22.39 -17.56
CA ILE A 305 7.90 -21.20 -16.94
C ILE A 305 6.38 -21.28 -17.06
N ASP A 306 5.84 -21.60 -18.25
CA ASP A 306 4.39 -21.79 -18.49
C ASP A 306 3.78 -22.92 -17.64
N ASP A 307 4.53 -24.00 -17.41
CA ASP A 307 4.07 -25.12 -16.59
C ASP A 307 4.08 -24.78 -15.09
N TYR A 308 5.01 -23.93 -14.65
CA TYR A 308 5.19 -23.55 -13.25
C TYR A 308 4.28 -22.37 -12.85
N PHE A 309 4.08 -21.41 -13.76
CA PHE A 309 3.22 -20.22 -13.61
C PHE A 309 2.11 -20.21 -14.68
N PRO A 310 1.12 -21.11 -14.60
CA PRO A 310 0.13 -21.32 -15.67
C PRO A 310 -0.87 -20.17 -15.88
N ASP A 311 -0.98 -19.28 -14.89
CA ASP A 311 -1.91 -18.15 -14.90
C ASP A 311 -1.18 -16.79 -15.07
N ALA A 312 0.16 -16.80 -15.18
CA ALA A 312 0.97 -15.60 -15.31
C ALA A 312 1.04 -15.08 -16.76
N THR A 313 1.29 -13.78 -16.90
CA THR A 313 1.79 -13.18 -18.13
C THR A 313 3.30 -13.09 -18.07
N VAL A 314 3.98 -13.58 -19.10
CA VAL A 314 5.45 -13.60 -19.18
C VAL A 314 5.91 -12.68 -20.29
N VAL A 315 6.78 -11.73 -19.95
CA VAL A 315 7.42 -10.82 -20.90
C VAL A 315 8.91 -11.17 -20.97
N GLU A 316 9.37 -11.64 -22.12
CA GLU A 316 10.77 -11.94 -22.41
C GLU A 316 11.43 -10.74 -23.07
N TYR A 317 12.55 -10.30 -22.52
CA TYR A 317 13.47 -9.35 -23.13
C TYR A 317 14.66 -10.12 -23.69
N HIS A 318 14.87 -10.07 -25.01
CA HIS A 318 15.89 -10.87 -25.70
C HIS A 318 16.97 -9.99 -26.33
N HIS A 319 18.23 -10.39 -26.13
CA HIS A 319 19.39 -9.90 -26.85
C HIS A 319 19.97 -11.03 -27.71
N GLU A 320 20.05 -10.84 -29.03
CA GLU A 320 20.46 -11.88 -29.99
C GLU A 320 21.96 -12.26 -29.88
N GLY A 321 22.73 -11.52 -29.08
CA GLY A 321 24.18 -11.64 -28.98
C GLY A 321 24.91 -10.94 -30.14
N THR A 322 26.23 -11.08 -30.20
CA THR A 322 27.08 -10.35 -31.12
C THR A 322 27.79 -11.24 -32.14
N ASP A 323 28.04 -10.67 -33.32
CA ASP A 323 28.83 -11.32 -34.38
C ASP A 323 30.23 -11.75 -33.90
N GLU A 324 30.81 -11.09 -32.89
CA GLU A 324 32.15 -11.41 -32.37
C GLU A 324 32.20 -12.82 -31.75
N TYR A 325 31.09 -13.24 -31.13
CA TYR A 325 30.95 -14.54 -30.49
C TYR A 325 30.03 -15.49 -31.26
N ASP A 326 29.82 -15.24 -32.57
CA ASP A 326 28.88 -16.00 -33.41
C ASP A 326 27.47 -16.09 -32.79
N GLY A 327 27.06 -15.05 -32.04
CA GLY A 327 25.78 -15.00 -31.31
C GLY A 327 25.68 -15.95 -30.12
N MET A 328 26.79 -16.49 -29.59
CA MET A 328 26.79 -17.35 -28.40
C MET A 328 26.73 -16.58 -27.08
N ASP A 329 26.82 -15.25 -27.14
CA ASP A 329 26.64 -14.30 -26.04
C ASP A 329 25.21 -13.73 -26.01
N TRP A 330 24.24 -14.46 -26.58
CA TRP A 330 22.83 -14.13 -26.43
C TRP A 330 22.39 -14.26 -24.97
N PHE A 331 21.41 -13.45 -24.60
CA PHE A 331 20.92 -13.36 -23.23
C PHE A 331 19.44 -12.98 -23.21
N SER A 332 18.69 -13.46 -22.21
CA SER A 332 17.29 -13.09 -22.01
C SER A 332 16.90 -13.03 -20.54
N ILE A 333 15.93 -12.16 -20.23
CA ILE A 333 15.23 -12.14 -18.94
C ILE A 333 13.74 -12.31 -19.21
N HIS A 334 13.13 -13.26 -18.53
CA HIS A 334 11.69 -13.41 -18.44
C HIS A 334 11.21 -12.74 -17.15
N VAL A 335 10.42 -11.67 -17.31
CA VAL A 335 9.65 -11.07 -16.21
C VAL A 335 8.31 -11.77 -16.15
N VAL A 336 8.03 -12.46 -15.03
CA VAL A 336 6.79 -13.22 -14.82
C VAL A 336 5.87 -12.40 -13.93
N LEU A 337 4.68 -12.08 -14.45
CA LEU A 337 3.72 -11.20 -13.80
C LEU A 337 2.39 -11.90 -13.55
N GLU A 338 1.82 -11.70 -12.37
CA GLU A 338 0.45 -12.11 -12.04
C GLU A 338 -0.36 -10.88 -11.64
N GLU A 339 -1.66 -10.91 -11.95
CA GLU A 339 -2.59 -9.93 -11.40
C GLU A 339 -2.82 -10.25 -9.92
N ASN A 340 -2.63 -9.25 -9.05
CA ASN A 340 -3.07 -9.37 -7.67
C ASN A 340 -4.60 -9.36 -7.57
N GLU A 341 -5.14 -9.46 -6.36
CA GLU A 341 -6.59 -9.45 -6.07
C GLU A 341 -7.32 -8.19 -6.60
N HIS A 342 -6.56 -7.17 -6.97
CA HIS A 342 -7.03 -5.90 -7.47
C HIS A 342 -6.83 -5.72 -8.99
N GLY A 343 -6.41 -6.76 -9.71
CA GLY A 343 -6.19 -6.71 -11.15
C GLY A 343 -4.92 -5.94 -11.56
N GLN A 344 -4.01 -5.67 -10.63
CA GLN A 344 -2.74 -5.01 -10.93
C GLN A 344 -1.66 -6.06 -11.18
N TYR A 345 -0.91 -5.93 -12.27
CA TYR A 345 0.26 -6.78 -12.47
C TYR A 345 1.32 -6.55 -11.38
N ARG A 346 1.80 -7.66 -10.83
CA ARG A 346 2.91 -7.73 -9.88
C ARG A 346 3.89 -8.79 -10.35
N VAL A 347 5.17 -8.53 -10.13
CA VAL A 347 6.23 -9.48 -10.45
C VAL A 347 6.20 -10.59 -9.41
N VAL A 348 6.18 -11.84 -9.90
CA VAL A 348 6.25 -13.05 -9.09
C VAL A 348 7.53 -13.84 -9.37
N ALA A 349 8.18 -13.64 -10.52
CA ALA A 349 9.50 -14.18 -10.78
C ALA A 349 10.34 -13.37 -11.77
N LEU A 350 11.66 -13.42 -11.59
CA LEU A 350 12.69 -12.99 -12.53
C LEU A 350 13.51 -14.22 -12.91
N VAL A 351 13.48 -14.57 -14.20
CA VAL A 351 14.07 -15.82 -14.70
C VAL A 351 15.01 -15.52 -15.85
N SER A 352 16.27 -15.92 -15.72
CA SER A 352 17.29 -15.68 -16.75
C SER A 352 17.38 -16.83 -17.76
N ASP A 353 17.68 -16.52 -19.01
CA ASP A 353 18.09 -17.49 -20.03
C ASP A 353 19.37 -17.04 -20.69
N GLN A 354 20.32 -17.94 -20.82
CA GLN A 354 21.58 -17.65 -21.47
C GLN A 354 22.24 -18.90 -21.99
N TRP A 355 23.21 -18.71 -22.88
CA TRP A 355 24.05 -19.80 -23.34
C TRP A 355 24.99 -20.28 -22.22
N THR A 356 24.99 -21.58 -21.92
CA THR A 356 25.74 -22.17 -20.79
C THR A 356 26.83 -23.19 -21.17
N ILE A 357 26.98 -23.61 -22.46
CA ILE A 357 27.83 -24.77 -22.84
C ILE A 357 28.61 -24.64 -24.16
#